data_AF-A0A066TIU4-F1
#
_entry.id   AF-A0A066TIU4-F1
#
_cell.length_a   1.000
_cell.length_b   1.000
_cell.length_c   1.000
_cell.angle_alpha   90.00
_cell.angle_beta   90.00
_cell.angle_gamma   90.00
#
_symmetry.space_group_name_H-M   'P 1'
#
loop_
_entity.id
_entity.type
_entity.pdbx_description
1 polymer ?
#
loop_
_entity_poly.entity_id
_entity_poly.type
_entity_poly.pdbx_seq_one_letter_code
_entity_poly.pdbx_strand_id
1 'polypeptide(L)'
;MSTQERIKALVTDHPVVLFMKGTKQFPQCGFSSRAVQILQAAGLKDFYIVNVLEDDDIRQGIKEYANWPTIPQLYVKGEFVGGSDIMLEMYEAGELQTLLASV
;
A
#
# COMPACT_ATOMS: atom_id res chain seq x y z
N MET A 1 8.85 -18.65 10.08
CA MET A 1 8.18 -17.87 9.03
C MET A 1 9.21 -16.96 8.40
N SER A 2 9.40 -17.09 7.10
CA SER A 2 10.17 -16.17 6.28
C SER A 2 9.47 -14.82 6.18
N THR A 3 10.23 -13.77 5.82
CA THR A 3 9.69 -12.44 5.53
C THR A 3 8.62 -12.46 4.44
N GLN A 4 8.79 -13.31 3.43
CA GLN A 4 7.84 -13.49 2.34
C GLN A 4 6.50 -14.06 2.82
N GLU A 5 6.53 -15.04 3.74
CA GLU A 5 5.31 -15.56 4.36
C GLU A 5 4.60 -14.51 5.23
N ARG A 6 5.36 -13.67 5.94
CA ARG A 6 4.80 -12.54 6.73
C ARG A 6 4.11 -11.53 5.83
N ILE A 7 4.77 -11.11 4.73
CA ILE A 7 4.20 -10.18 3.75
C ILE A 7 2.93 -10.76 3.13
N LYS A 8 2.99 -12.02 2.70
CA LYS A 8 1.84 -12.71 2.14
C LYS A 8 0.68 -12.72 3.13
N ALA A 9 0.92 -13.08 4.38
CA ALA A 9 -0.10 -13.08 5.42
C ALA A 9 -0.73 -11.69 5.59
N LEU A 10 0.08 -10.63 5.67
CA LEU A 10 -0.41 -9.25 5.81
C LEU A 10 -1.34 -8.84 4.67
N VAL A 11 -0.96 -9.12 3.42
CA VAL A 11 -1.77 -8.73 2.25
C VAL A 11 -3.01 -9.61 2.05
N THR A 12 -3.03 -10.81 2.64
CA THR A 12 -4.21 -11.70 2.58
C THR A 12 -5.17 -11.53 3.76
N ASP A 13 -4.67 -11.14 4.94
CA ASP A 13 -5.49 -10.97 6.16
C ASP A 13 -6.28 -9.66 6.13
N HIS A 14 -5.78 -8.67 5.39
CA HIS A 14 -6.40 -7.37 5.26
C HIS A 14 -6.84 -7.08 3.83
N PRO A 15 -8.07 -6.60 3.63
CA PRO A 15 -8.61 -6.33 2.30
C PRO A 15 -7.87 -5.22 1.56
N VAL A 16 -7.34 -4.22 2.27
CA VAL A 16 -6.50 -3.16 1.70
C VAL A 16 -5.30 -2.94 2.60
N VAL A 17 -4.10 -3.03 2.02
CA VAL A 17 -2.83 -2.84 2.73
C VAL A 17 -1.97 -1.82 2.00
N LEU A 18 -1.49 -0.82 2.74
CA LEU A 18 -0.54 0.17 2.26
C LEU A 18 0.80 0.02 2.98
N PHE A 19 1.83 -0.41 2.24
CA PHE A 19 3.21 -0.35 2.71
C PHE A 19 3.75 1.05 2.45
N MET A 20 4.15 1.77 3.50
CA MET A 20 4.58 3.17 3.39
C MET A 20 5.69 3.52 4.39
N LYS A 21 6.29 4.69 4.20
CA LYS A 21 7.31 5.23 5.11
C LYS A 21 6.64 6.15 6.14
N GLY A 22 6.63 5.74 7.40
CA GLY A 22 5.91 6.42 8.49
C GLY A 22 4.49 5.88 8.67
N THR A 23 3.62 6.68 9.27
CA THR A 23 2.25 6.30 9.62
C THR A 23 1.21 7.22 8.95
N LYS A 24 -0.08 6.87 9.04
CA LYS A 24 -1.19 7.72 8.54
C LYS A 24 -1.11 9.15 9.10
N GLN A 25 -0.76 9.28 10.39
CA GLN A 25 -0.70 10.55 11.12
C GLN A 25 0.63 11.28 10.87
N PHE A 26 1.72 10.53 10.71
CA PHE A 26 3.06 11.06 10.54
C PHE A 26 3.76 10.39 9.34
N PRO A 27 3.38 10.74 8.10
CA PRO A 27 4.08 10.24 6.92
C PRO A 27 5.49 10.85 6.86
N GLN A 28 6.49 10.01 6.63
CA GLN A 28 7.90 10.42 6.58
C GLN A 28 8.43 10.57 5.15
N CYS A 29 7.55 10.52 4.15
CA CYS A 29 7.89 10.66 2.74
C CYS A 29 6.72 11.27 1.97
N GLY A 30 7.00 12.20 1.03
CA GLY A 30 5.97 12.86 0.22
C GLY A 30 5.10 11.89 -0.59
N PHE A 31 5.69 10.83 -1.15
CA PHE A 31 4.95 9.78 -1.87
C PHE A 31 4.03 9.00 -0.93
N SER A 32 4.50 8.70 0.29
CA SER A 32 3.68 8.03 1.30
C SER A 32 2.51 8.90 1.76
N SER A 33 2.73 10.21 1.92
CA SER A 33 1.65 11.18 2.19
C SER A 33 0.64 11.22 1.05
N ARG A 34 1.10 11.25 -0.21
CA ARG A 34 0.23 11.26 -1.39
C ARG A 34 -0.63 10.00 -1.47
N ALA A 35 -0.04 8.81 -1.28
CA ALA A 35 -0.80 7.56 -1.30
C ALA A 35 -1.93 7.52 -0.26
N VAL A 36 -1.67 8.00 0.97
CA VAL A 36 -2.70 8.11 2.02
C VAL A 36 -3.82 9.08 1.61
N GLN A 37 -3.46 10.23 1.05
CA GLN A 37 -4.44 11.24 0.60
C GLN A 37 -5.31 10.71 -0.55
N ILE A 38 -4.72 10.00 -1.51
CA ILE A 38 -5.46 9.40 -2.64
C ILE A 38 -6.47 8.37 -2.12
N LEU A 39 -6.07 7.47 -1.22
CA LEU A 39 -7.00 6.47 -0.65
C LEU A 39 -8.16 7.14 0.11
N GLN A 40 -7.87 8.17 0.89
CA GLN A 40 -8.89 8.94 1.59
C GLN A 40 -9.82 9.67 0.62
N ALA A 41 -9.29 10.27 -0.44
CA ALA A 41 -10.05 10.95 -1.48
C ALA A 41 -10.93 9.99 -2.29
N ALA A 42 -10.45 8.76 -2.49
CA ALA A 42 -11.22 7.67 -3.10
C ALA A 42 -12.35 7.13 -2.18
N GLY A 43 -12.48 7.66 -0.96
CA GLY A 43 -13.55 7.30 -0.02
C GLY A 43 -13.21 6.18 0.96
N LEU A 44 -11.98 5.66 0.91
CA LEU A 44 -11.56 4.57 1.79
C LEU A 44 -11.21 5.11 3.19
N LYS A 45 -12.05 4.77 4.17
CA LYS A 45 -11.88 5.21 5.56
C LYS A 45 -10.87 4.34 6.32
N ASP A 46 -10.96 3.04 6.11
CA ASP A 46 -10.20 2.01 6.82
C ASP A 46 -9.34 1.21 5.85
N PHE A 47 -8.04 1.15 6.15
CA PHE A 47 -7.06 0.32 5.45
C PHE A 47 -5.89 0.06 6.39
N TYR A 48 -5.24 -1.08 6.21
CA TYR A 48 -4.12 -1.47 7.03
C TYR A 48 -2.85 -0.79 6.54
N ILE A 49 -2.02 -0.31 7.47
CA ILE A 49 -0.78 0.39 7.16
C ILE A 49 0.38 -0.39 7.74
N VAL A 50 1.38 -0.64 6.89
CA VAL A 50 2.65 -1.23 7.31
C VAL A 50 3.74 -0.17 7.15
N ASN A 51 4.29 0.27 8.29
CA ASN A 51 5.41 1.19 8.30
C ASN A 51 6.71 0.42 8.06
N VAL A 52 7.25 0.53 6.85
CA VAL A 52 8.47 -0.19 6.47
C VAL A 52 9.75 0.38 7.12
N LEU A 53 9.65 1.49 7.84
CA LEU A 53 10.80 2.05 8.56
C LEU A 53 11.06 1.35 9.90
N GLU A 54 10.08 0.62 10.41
CA GLU A 54 10.19 -0.12 11.68
C GLU A 54 10.75 -1.54 11.49
N ASP A 55 10.74 -2.07 10.25
CA ASP A 55 11.20 -3.42 9.93
C ASP A 55 11.91 -3.40 8.56
N ASP A 56 13.25 -3.47 8.56
CA ASP A 56 14.05 -3.44 7.32
C ASP A 56 13.90 -4.73 6.50
N ASP A 57 13.58 -5.87 7.14
CA ASP A 57 13.29 -7.11 6.43
C ASP A 57 12.03 -6.93 5.59
N ILE A 58 10.94 -6.39 6.17
CA ILE A 58 9.72 -6.08 5.43
C ILE A 58 10.00 -5.06 4.31
N ARG A 59 10.85 -4.06 4.58
CA ARG A 59 11.21 -3.03 3.60
C ARG A 59 11.91 -3.59 2.35
N GLN A 60 12.82 -4.54 2.51
CA GLN A 60 13.45 -5.19 1.37
C GLN A 60 12.54 -6.26 0.77
N GLY A 61 11.95 -7.08 1.64
CA GLY A 61 11.11 -8.20 1.25
C GLY A 61 9.89 -7.79 0.42
N ILE A 62 9.28 -6.63 0.70
CA ILE A 62 8.12 -6.17 -0.08
C ILE A 62 8.49 -5.80 -1.52
N LYS A 63 9.71 -5.27 -1.73
CA LYS A 63 10.20 -4.95 -3.07
C LYS A 63 10.42 -6.22 -3.90
N GLU A 64 10.97 -7.25 -3.25
CA GLU A 64 11.16 -8.56 -3.88
C GLU A 64 9.82 -9.26 -4.13
N TYR A 65 8.89 -9.21 -3.16
CA TYR A 65 7.57 -9.82 -3.26
C TYR A 65 6.75 -9.26 -4.42
N ALA A 66 6.73 -7.93 -4.57
CA ALA A 66 6.02 -7.25 -5.65
C ALA A 66 6.78 -7.22 -6.98
N ASN A 67 8.06 -7.64 -6.96
CA ASN A 67 9.02 -7.32 -8.02
C ASN A 67 9.00 -5.82 -8.40
N TRP A 68 8.94 -4.95 -7.38
CA TRP A 68 8.76 -3.51 -7.53
C TRP A 68 9.73 -2.71 -6.65
N PRO A 69 10.57 -1.81 -7.19
CA PRO A 69 11.68 -1.24 -6.45
C PRO A 69 11.30 -0.10 -5.49
N THR A 70 10.10 0.49 -5.61
CA THR A 70 9.74 1.72 -4.89
C THR A 70 8.68 1.52 -3.82
N ILE A 71 8.58 2.49 -2.91
CA ILE A 71 7.63 2.55 -1.80
C ILE A 71 7.08 3.98 -1.78
N PRO A 72 5.77 4.21 -1.61
CA PRO A 72 4.75 3.28 -1.09
C PRO A 72 4.25 2.24 -2.11
N GLN A 73 3.66 1.15 -1.60
CA GLN A 73 3.04 0.08 -2.38
C GLN A 73 1.65 -0.24 -1.82
N LEU A 74 0.64 -0.27 -2.70
CA LEU A 74 -0.74 -0.61 -2.38
C LEU A 74 -1.06 -2.05 -2.79
N TYR A 75 -1.71 -2.77 -1.89
CA TYR A 75 -2.32 -4.07 -2.14
C TYR A 75 -3.82 -4.02 -1.84
N VAL A 76 -4.60 -4.65 -2.72
CA VAL A 76 -6.04 -4.82 -2.55
C VAL A 76 -6.36 -6.29 -2.74
N LYS A 77 -7.00 -6.91 -1.74
CA LYS A 77 -7.35 -8.35 -1.72
C LYS A 77 -6.18 -9.29 -2.04
N GLY A 78 -5.00 -8.97 -1.52
CA GLY A 78 -3.78 -9.73 -1.77
C GLY A 78 -3.09 -9.46 -3.10
N GLU A 79 -3.69 -8.68 -4.00
CA GLU A 79 -3.11 -8.32 -5.29
C GLU A 79 -2.36 -6.99 -5.23
N PHE A 80 -1.20 -6.93 -5.88
CA PHE A 80 -0.42 -5.70 -5.99
C PHE A 80 -1.08 -4.75 -7.00
N VAL A 81 -1.41 -3.53 -6.54
CA VAL A 81 -2.03 -2.50 -7.39
C VAL A 81 -0.97 -1.60 -8.01
N GLY A 82 -0.03 -1.10 -7.19
CA GLY A 82 0.99 -0.17 -7.67
C GLY A 82 1.56 0.74 -6.59
N GLY A 83 2.43 1.65 -7.03
CA GLY A 83 2.97 2.73 -6.20
C GLY A 83 2.12 4.00 -6.24
N SER A 84 2.61 5.06 -5.57
CA SER A 84 1.85 6.32 -5.42
C SER A 84 1.44 6.99 -6.74
N ASP A 85 2.25 6.89 -7.80
CA ASP A 85 1.95 7.54 -9.08
C ASP A 85 0.88 6.76 -9.85
N ILE A 86 0.97 5.43 -9.88
CA ILE A 86 -0.07 4.54 -10.44
C ILE A 86 -1.40 4.74 -9.71
N MET A 87 -1.36 4.86 -8.37
CA MET A 87 -2.57 5.16 -7.59
C MET A 87 -3.22 6.49 -8.00
N LEU A 88 -2.42 7.50 -8.35
CA LEU A 88 -2.93 8.79 -8.80
C LEU A 88 -3.59 8.65 -10.17
N GLU A 89 -2.91 8.01 -11.12
CA GLU A 89 -3.45 7.75 -12.46
C GLU A 89 -4.77 6.97 -12.41
N MET A 90 -4.82 5.89 -11.61
CA MET A 90 -6.04 5.10 -11.41
C MET A 90 -7.16 5.91 -10.74
N TYR A 91 -6.82 6.81 -9.82
CA TYR A 91 -7.80 7.69 -9.17
C TYR A 91 -8.38 8.71 -10.14
N GLU A 92 -7.54 9.32 -10.99
CA GLU A 92 -7.96 10.25 -12.03
C GLU A 92 -8.81 9.55 -13.11
N ALA A 93 -8.51 8.29 -13.41
CA ALA A 93 -9.30 7.45 -14.31
C ALA A 93 -10.61 6.93 -13.71
N GLY A 94 -10.81 7.04 -12.38
CA GLY A 94 -11.97 6.46 -11.68
C GLY A 94 -11.88 4.95 -11.40
N GLU A 95 -10.80 4.30 -11.84
CA GLU A 95 -10.56 2.87 -11.69
C GLU A 95 -10.27 2.50 -10.24
N LEU A 96 -9.54 3.35 -9.51
CA LEU A 96 -9.20 3.11 -8.11
C LEU A 96 -10.47 3.04 -7.24
N GLN A 97 -11.41 3.95 -7.46
CA GLN A 97 -12.68 4.03 -6.75
C GLN A 97 -13.51 2.76 -7.01
N THR A 98 -13.52 2.29 -8.25
CA THR A 98 -14.21 1.05 -8.65
C THR A 98 -13.58 -0.18 -7.99
N LEU A 99 -12.24 -0.23 -7.99
CA LEU A 99 -11.48 -1.29 -7.33
C LEU A 99 -11.78 -1.31 -5.83
N LEU A 100 -11.77 -0.16 -5.17
CA LEU A 100 -12.02 -0.02 -3.73
C LEU A 100 -13.49 -0.20 -3.34
N ALA A 101 -14.44 0.10 -4.22
CA ALA A 101 -15.87 -0.14 -3.99
C ALA A 101 -16.22 -1.64 -3.92
N SER A 102 -15.34 -2.48 -4.47
CA SER A 102 -15.52 -3.93 -4.47
C SER A 102 -15.08 -4.58 -3.14
N VAL A 103 -14.59 -3.79 -2.19
CA VAL A 103 -13.86 -4.25 -1.00
C VAL A 103 -14.70 -4.07 0.27
#